data_AF-A0A1Q7BQ70-F1
#
_entry.id   AF-A0A1Q7BQ70-F1
#
_cell.length_a   1.000
_cell.length_b   1.000
_cell.length_c   1.000
_cell.angle_alpha   90.00
_cell.angle_beta   90.00
_cell.angle_gamma   90.00
#
_symmetry.space_group_name_H-M   'P 1'
#
loop_
_entity.id
_entity.type
_entity.pdbx_description
1 polymer ?
#
loop_
_entity_poly.entity_id
_entity_poly.type
_entity_poly.pdbx_seq_one_letter_code
_entity_poly.pdbx_strand_id
1 'polypeptide(L)'
;MKALLALPGYLAALVGLHKPPGVRRPAALRIAAGLPLGLVMSVVGLFMLATLARLVYYPFWAFGAPRADLVNSWGGPSPFGATMVHWLIGVLVLVAGDLVLRAGGHLYRRLLFVRLPG
;
A
#
# COMPACT_ATOMS: atom_id res chain seq x y z
N MET A 1 38.98 -45.96 -46.28
CA MET A 1 38.63 -44.54 -46.08
C MET A 1 37.31 -44.47 -45.32
N LYS A 2 37.37 -44.26 -44.00
CA LYS A 2 36.20 -44.12 -43.12
C LYS A 2 35.92 -42.63 -42.95
N ALA A 3 34.80 -42.14 -43.45
CA ALA A 3 34.40 -40.74 -43.30
C ALA A 3 33.06 -40.66 -42.55
N LEU A 4 33.12 -39.95 -41.43
CA LEU A 4 32.09 -39.11 -40.82
C LEU A 4 30.65 -39.62 -40.80
N LEU A 5 30.28 -40.31 -39.72
CA LEU A 5 28.91 -40.31 -39.20
C LEU A 5 28.98 -40.57 -37.70
N ALA A 6 28.90 -39.50 -36.88
CA ALA A 6 28.32 -39.51 -35.53
C ALA A 6 28.74 -38.25 -34.74
N LEU A 7 28.13 -37.10 -35.00
CA LEU A 7 28.03 -36.05 -33.99
C LEU A 7 26.66 -35.34 -34.04
N PRO A 8 25.53 -36.07 -33.89
CA PRO A 8 24.22 -35.43 -33.71
C PRO A 8 24.07 -34.77 -32.31
N GLY A 9 24.98 -35.04 -31.37
CA GLY A 9 24.91 -34.51 -30.00
C GLY A 9 25.42 -33.07 -29.82
N TYR A 10 26.29 -32.57 -30.70
CA TYR A 10 26.93 -31.25 -30.49
C TYR A 10 26.02 -30.07 -30.83
N LEU A 11 25.10 -30.25 -31.79
CA LEU A 11 24.12 -29.22 -32.16
C LEU A 11 23.01 -29.07 -31.11
N ALA A 12 22.69 -30.12 -30.36
CA ALA A 12 21.71 -30.04 -29.28
C ALA A 12 22.21 -29.19 -28.09
N ALA A 13 23.52 -29.11 -27.87
CA ALA A 13 24.13 -28.28 -26.84
C ALA A 13 24.23 -26.79 -27.24
N LEU A 14 24.34 -26.50 -28.55
CA LEU A 14 24.38 -25.13 -29.11
C LEU A 14 22.99 -24.53 -29.29
N VAL A 15 21.96 -25.36 -29.54
CA VAL A 15 20.55 -25.02 -29.30
C VAL A 15 20.23 -25.31 -27.83
N GLY A 16 21.14 -24.90 -26.94
CA GLY A 16 20.81 -24.54 -25.57
C GLY A 16 19.79 -23.42 -25.65
N LEU A 17 18.54 -23.80 -25.86
CA LEU A 17 17.36 -23.16 -25.31
C LEU A 17 17.67 -22.98 -23.83
N HIS A 18 18.36 -21.88 -23.53
CA HIS A 18 18.43 -21.29 -22.22
C HIS A 18 17.00 -20.88 -21.94
N LYS A 19 16.18 -21.88 -21.59
CA LYS A 19 14.84 -21.69 -21.10
C LYS A 19 15.08 -20.88 -19.85
N PRO A 20 14.78 -19.56 -19.85
CA PRO A 20 15.11 -18.72 -18.72
C PRO A 20 14.56 -19.43 -17.50
N PRO A 21 15.39 -19.64 -16.45
CA PRO A 21 15.03 -20.46 -15.31
C PRO A 21 13.63 -20.05 -14.91
N GLY A 22 12.68 -20.98 -15.08
CA GLY A 22 11.26 -20.67 -15.09
C GLY A 22 10.98 -19.83 -13.87
N VAL A 23 10.82 -18.51 -14.07
CA VAL A 23 10.54 -17.58 -12.99
C VAL A 23 9.33 -18.19 -12.36
N ARG A 24 9.48 -18.69 -11.13
CA ARG A 24 8.44 -19.45 -10.45
C ARG A 24 7.22 -18.55 -10.54
N ARG A 25 6.29 -18.82 -11.47
CA ARG A 25 5.13 -17.97 -11.77
C ARG A 25 4.43 -17.44 -10.51
N PRO A 26 4.36 -18.18 -9.37
CA PRO A 26 3.87 -17.62 -8.10
C PRO A 26 4.66 -16.40 -7.57
N ALA A 27 5.99 -16.34 -7.69
CA ALA A 27 6.81 -15.27 -7.12
C ALA A 27 6.63 -13.92 -7.85
N ALA A 28 6.66 -13.92 -9.19
CA ALA A 28 6.45 -12.71 -9.98
C ALA A 28 5.04 -12.12 -9.76
N LEU A 29 4.02 -12.99 -9.68
CA LEU A 29 2.63 -12.59 -9.46
C LEU A 29 2.41 -12.03 -8.04
N ARG A 30 3.11 -12.58 -7.03
CA ARG A 30 3.12 -12.04 -5.66
C ARG A 30 3.80 -10.68 -5.56
N ILE A 31 4.91 -10.46 -6.26
CA ILE A 31 5.58 -9.16 -6.31
C ILE A 31 4.68 -8.13 -7.03
N ALA A 32 4.10 -8.53 -8.17
CA ALA A 32 3.19 -7.68 -8.94
C ALA A 32 1.93 -7.27 -8.15
N ALA A 33 1.41 -8.13 -7.26
CA ALA A 33 0.29 -7.81 -6.37
C ALA A 33 0.72 -7.09 -5.08
N GLY A 34 1.90 -7.40 -4.56
CA GLY A 34 2.44 -6.81 -3.33
C GLY A 34 2.81 -5.35 -3.52
N LEU A 35 3.47 -4.99 -4.62
CA LEU A 35 3.90 -3.61 -4.89
C LEU A 35 2.75 -2.58 -4.86
N PRO A 36 1.63 -2.76 -5.60
CA PRO A 36 0.52 -1.80 -5.56
C PRO A 36 -0.16 -1.77 -4.18
N LEU A 37 -0.27 -2.90 -3.49
CA LEU A 37 -0.82 -2.95 -2.13
C LEU A 37 0.06 -2.15 -1.15
N GLY A 38 1.38 -2.32 -1.23
CA GLY A 38 2.34 -1.56 -0.42
C GLY A 38 2.30 -0.05 -0.69
N LEU A 39 2.10 0.33 -1.96
CA LEU A 39 1.90 1.74 -2.34
C LEU A 39 0.62 2.31 -1.72
N VAL A 40 -0.51 1.59 -1.85
CA VAL A 40 -1.78 2.00 -1.24
C VAL A 40 -1.65 2.15 0.27
N MET A 41 -1.03 1.17 0.95
CA MET A 41 -0.80 1.25 2.39
C MET A 41 0.08 2.44 2.77
N SER A 42 1.12 2.75 1.99
CA SER A 42 1.96 3.92 2.23
C SER A 42 1.17 5.23 2.11
N VAL A 43 0.32 5.36 1.08
CA VAL A 43 -0.55 6.53 0.89
C VAL A 43 -1.53 6.67 2.05
N VAL A 44 -2.17 5.57 2.46
CA VAL A 44 -3.08 5.57 3.62
C VAL A 44 -2.35 6.00 4.88
N GLY A 45 -1.14 5.48 5.14
CA GLY A 45 -0.34 5.87 6.29
C GLY A 45 0.02 7.37 6.30
N LEU A 46 0.45 7.92 5.16
CA LEU A 46 0.71 9.36 5.03
C LEU A 46 -0.55 10.20 5.25
N PHE A 47 -1.68 9.76 4.71
CA PHE A 47 -2.95 10.43 4.91
C PHE A 47 -3.41 10.41 6.37
N MET A 48 -3.20 9.31 7.09
CA MET A 48 -3.46 9.23 8.52
C MET A 48 -2.59 10.20 9.32
N LEU A 49 -1.30 10.31 8.99
CA LEU A 49 -0.41 11.28 9.64
C LEU A 49 -0.86 12.73 9.40
N ALA A 50 -1.20 13.08 8.17
CA ALA A 50 -1.74 14.40 7.85
C ALA A 50 -3.07 14.68 8.58
N THR A 51 -3.93 13.67 8.67
CA THR A 51 -5.20 13.75 9.42
C THR A 51 -4.95 13.99 10.90
N LEU A 52 -4.01 13.26 11.51
CA LEU A 52 -3.66 13.43 12.92
C LEU A 52 -3.08 14.83 13.19
N ALA A 53 -2.16 15.29 12.34
CA ALA A 53 -1.63 16.65 12.44
C ALA A 53 -2.74 17.70 12.35
N ARG A 54 -3.71 17.50 11.44
CA ARG A 54 -4.88 18.37 11.32
C ARG A 54 -5.76 18.32 12.56
N LEU A 55 -5.98 17.16 13.17
CA LEU A 55 -6.75 17.04 14.41
C LEU A 55 -6.11 17.80 15.57
N VAL A 56 -4.79 17.74 15.69
CA VAL A 56 -4.04 18.50 16.71
C VAL A 56 -4.09 20.00 16.43
N TYR A 57 -3.97 20.41 15.17
CA TYR A 57 -3.95 21.83 14.77
C TYR A 57 -5.32 22.50 14.83
N TYR A 58 -6.39 21.79 14.46
CA TYR A 58 -7.71 22.39 14.22
C TYR A 58 -8.31 23.17 15.40
N PRO A 59 -8.19 22.74 16.67
CA PRO A 59 -8.65 23.52 17.81
C PRO A 59 -8.00 24.90 17.86
N PHE A 60 -6.68 24.98 17.66
CA PHE A 60 -5.95 26.26 17.69
C PHE A 60 -6.43 27.21 16.61
N TRP A 61 -6.69 26.67 15.41
CA TRP A 61 -7.31 27.44 14.34
C TRP A 61 -8.73 27.89 14.71
N ALA A 62 -9.58 26.98 15.20
CA ALA A 62 -10.98 27.27 15.49
C ALA A 62 -11.16 28.33 16.59
N PHE A 63 -10.31 28.31 17.62
CA PHE A 63 -10.33 29.32 18.69
C PHE A 63 -9.76 30.68 18.27
N GLY A 64 -8.87 30.72 17.27
CA GLY A 64 -8.32 31.95 16.71
C GLY A 64 -9.10 32.51 15.51
N ALA A 65 -10.03 31.75 14.96
CA ALA A 65 -10.72 32.10 13.72
C ALA A 65 -11.78 33.19 13.91
N PRO A 66 -11.89 34.16 12.97
CA PRO A 66 -13.02 35.07 12.90
C PRO A 66 -14.35 34.32 12.79
N ARG A 67 -15.42 34.88 13.38
CA ARG A 67 -16.75 34.27 13.32
C ARG A 67 -17.26 34.05 11.89
N ALA A 68 -16.91 34.93 10.96
CA ALA A 68 -17.28 34.80 9.55
C ALA A 68 -16.75 33.50 8.92
N ASP A 69 -15.55 33.06 9.32
CA ASP A 69 -14.95 31.82 8.84
C ASP A 69 -15.61 30.60 9.50
N LEU A 70 -15.96 30.70 10.79
CA LEU A 70 -16.64 29.64 11.53
C LEU A 70 -18.06 29.37 11.04
N VAL A 71 -18.79 30.39 10.59
CA VAL A 71 -20.16 30.23 10.03
C VAL A 71 -20.17 29.29 8.84
N ASN A 72 -19.10 29.29 8.04
CA ASN A 72 -18.96 28.40 6.87
C ASN A 72 -18.40 27.01 7.24
N SER A 73 -18.07 26.78 8.51
CA SER A 73 -17.53 25.50 8.99
C SER A 73 -18.66 24.48 9.26
N TRP A 74 -18.35 23.20 9.08
CA TRP A 74 -19.33 22.10 9.22
C TRP A 74 -19.80 21.85 10.67
N GLY A 75 -19.30 22.58 11.66
CA GLY A 75 -19.77 22.54 13.06
C GLY A 75 -20.40 23.84 13.56
N GLY A 76 -20.76 24.74 12.63
CA GLY A 76 -21.44 25.98 12.91
C GLY A 76 -20.54 27.10 13.45
N PRO A 77 -21.12 28.24 13.85
CA PRO A 77 -20.37 29.47 14.14
C PRO A 77 -19.58 29.44 15.45
N SER A 78 -19.55 28.30 16.15
CA SER A 78 -18.86 28.16 17.43
C SER A 78 -17.54 27.41 17.25
N PRO A 79 -16.42 27.87 17.86
CA PRO A 79 -15.14 27.17 17.83
C PRO A 79 -15.25 25.72 18.32
N PHE A 80 -16.03 25.50 19.38
CA PHE A 80 -16.24 24.20 19.98
C PHE A 80 -16.99 23.24 19.04
N GLY A 81 -18.11 23.69 18.46
CA GLY A 81 -18.88 22.89 17.51
C GLY A 81 -18.05 22.53 16.27
N ALA A 82 -17.34 23.51 15.68
CA ALA A 82 -16.44 23.29 14.56
C ALA A 82 -15.37 22.24 14.88
N THR A 83 -14.74 22.34 16.05
CA THR A 83 -13.71 21.40 16.51
C THR A 83 -14.27 20.00 16.71
N MET A 84 -15.40 19.85 17.40
CA MET A 84 -16.01 18.55 17.67
C MET A 84 -16.36 17.80 16.39
N VAL A 85 -16.96 18.48 15.41
CA VAL A 85 -17.31 17.84 14.13
C VAL A 85 -16.05 17.38 13.38
N HIS A 86 -15.02 18.22 13.30
CA HIS A 86 -13.77 17.85 12.63
C HIS A 86 -13.03 16.73 13.35
N TRP A 87 -13.06 16.72 14.68
CA TRP A 87 -12.52 15.64 15.48
C TRP A 87 -13.24 14.33 15.25
N LEU A 88 -14.56 14.34 15.27
CA LEU A 88 -15.36 13.14 15.01
C LEU A 88 -15.06 12.56 13.62
N ILE A 89 -15.05 13.41 12.58
CA ILE A 89 -14.71 13.00 11.22
C ILE A 89 -13.27 12.46 11.15
N GLY A 90 -12.29 13.16 11.73
CA GLY A 90 -10.90 12.72 11.68
C GLY A 90 -10.67 11.40 12.44
N VAL A 91 -11.35 11.16 13.56
CA VAL A 91 -11.32 9.86 14.26
C VAL A 91 -11.89 8.76 13.39
N LEU A 92 -13.02 8.99 12.72
CA LEU A 92 -13.59 8.01 11.79
C LEU A 92 -12.62 7.67 10.65
N VAL A 93 -11.97 8.68 10.08
CA VAL A 93 -10.93 8.50 9.05
C VAL A 93 -9.75 7.70 9.58
N LEU A 94 -9.26 8.01 10.78
CA LEU A 94 -8.14 7.27 11.40
C LEU A 94 -8.50 5.81 11.67
N VAL A 95 -9.70 5.53 12.17
CA VAL A 95 -10.18 4.15 12.39
C VAL A 95 -10.27 3.39 11.07
N ALA A 96 -10.87 4.00 10.04
CA ALA A 96 -10.96 3.39 8.72
C ALA A 96 -9.57 3.13 8.12
N GLY A 97 -8.64 4.08 8.25
CA GLY A 97 -7.26 3.94 7.81
C GLY A 97 -6.52 2.82 8.54
N ASP A 98 -6.63 2.74 9.87
CA ASP A 98 -6.03 1.66 10.66
C ASP A 98 -6.57 0.29 10.24
N LEU A 99 -7.87 0.17 10.00
CA LEU A 99 -8.47 -1.06 9.48
C LEU A 99 -7.90 -1.45 8.11
N VAL A 100 -7.74 -0.49 7.20
CA VAL A 100 -7.13 -0.71 5.88
C VAL A 100 -5.67 -1.15 6.02
N LEU A 101 -4.90 -0.53 6.91
CA LEU A 101 -3.50 -0.90 7.14
C LEU A 101 -3.36 -2.29 7.78
N ARG A 102 -4.23 -2.65 8.72
CA ARG A 102 -4.23 -3.99 9.33
C ARG A 102 -4.63 -5.06 8.33
N ALA A 103 -5.74 -4.85 7.62
CA ALA A 103 -6.21 -5.79 6.59
C ALA A 103 -5.18 -5.93 5.46
N GLY A 104 -4.63 -4.81 4.99
CA GLY A 104 -3.56 -4.77 4.00
C GLY A 104 -2.31 -5.49 4.50
N GLY A 105 -1.90 -5.28 5.75
CA GLY A 105 -0.74 -5.95 6.35
C GLY A 105 -0.92 -7.47 6.47
N HIS A 106 -2.13 -7.92 6.83
CA HIS A 106 -2.47 -9.35 6.82
C HIS A 106 -2.39 -9.95 5.42
N LEU A 107 -2.93 -9.25 4.41
CA LEU A 107 -2.88 -9.68 3.02
C LEU A 107 -1.45 -9.68 2.47
N TYR A 108 -0.69 -8.61 2.72
CA TYR A 108 0.69 -8.45 2.30
C TYR A 108 1.59 -9.56 2.87
N ARG A 109 1.40 -9.91 4.15
CA ARG A 109 2.12 -11.02 4.79
C ARG A 109 1.76 -12.37 4.15
N ARG A 110 0.49 -12.61 3.83
CA ARG A 110 0.07 -13.84 3.14
C ARG A 110 0.62 -13.93 1.71
N LEU A 111 0.69 -12.82 1.00
CA LEU A 111 1.21 -12.77 -0.37
C LEU A 111 2.72 -13.00 -0.41
N LEU A 112 3.48 -12.47 0.54
CA LEU A 112 4.95 -12.59 0.53
C LEU A 112 5.47 -13.83 1.28
N PHE A 113 4.82 -14.24 2.37
CA PHE A 113 5.28 -15.33 3.24
C PHE A 113 4.29 -16.49 3.26
N VAL A 114 4.28 -17.29 2.19
CA VAL A 114 3.72 -18.65 2.27
C VAL A 114 4.81 -19.53 2.86
N ARG A 115 4.53 -20.18 4.01
CA ARG A 115 5.41 -21.18 4.66
C ARG A 115 6.02 -22.09 3.60
N LEU A 116 7.34 -22.04 3.45
CA LEU A 116 8.05 -23.15 2.82
C LEU A 116 7.88 -24.35 3.76
N PRO A 117 7.34 -25.50 3.32
CA PRO A 117 7.41 -26.71 4.11
C PRO A 117 8.89 -27.00 4.36
N GLY A 118 9.25 -27.09 5.64
CA GLY A 118 10.56 -27.58 6.08
C GLY A 118 10.65 -29.09 5.90
#